data_AF-A0A1U7T659-F1
#
_entry.id   AF-A0A1U7T659-F1
#
_cell.length_a   1.000
_cell.length_b   1.000
_cell.length_c   1.000
_cell.angle_alpha   90.00
_cell.angle_beta   90.00
_cell.angle_gamma   90.00
#
_symmetry.space_group_name_H-M   'P 1'
#
loop_
_entity.id
_entity.type
_entity.pdbx_description
1 polymer ?
#
loop_
_entity_poly.entity_id
_entity_poly.type
_entity_poly.pdbx_seq_one_letter_code
_entity_poly.pdbx_strand_id
1 'polypeptide(L)'
;MVEHCLHMFDRMVIYFFIAASYAPWLNLRELGPWASHMRWLVWIMASVGTVYVFFFHERYKVVELLCYMVMGFFPALVILSMPNTEGIWELMTGGIFYCLGMVFFKSDGRIPFAHAIWHLFVAFGAGTHYYAIWRYLYLPSTMQTKMSK
;
A
#
# COMPACT_ATOMS: atom_id res chain seq x y z
N MET A 1 -25.10 -14.21 -5.97
CA MET A 1 -24.26 -14.74 -4.87
C MET A 1 -22.78 -14.64 -5.22
N VAL A 2 -22.32 -15.25 -6.32
CA VAL A 2 -20.90 -15.25 -6.73
C VAL A 2 -20.33 -13.84 -6.96
N GLU A 3 -21.04 -12.98 -7.69
CA GLU A 3 -20.60 -11.59 -7.94
C GLU A 3 -20.39 -10.82 -6.62
N HIS A 4 -21.31 -10.95 -5.66
CA HIS A 4 -21.17 -10.27 -4.36
C HIS A 4 -19.92 -10.74 -3.59
N CYS A 5 -19.62 -12.04 -3.61
CA CYS A 5 -18.41 -12.57 -2.99
C CYS A 5 -17.13 -12.05 -3.66
N LEU A 6 -17.11 -11.89 -4.99
CA LEU A 6 -15.94 -11.36 -5.71
C LEU A 6 -15.70 -9.89 -5.37
N HIS A 7 -16.75 -9.09 -5.30
CA HIS A 7 -16.64 -7.68 -4.90
C HIS A 7 -16.15 -7.52 -3.45
N MET A 8 -16.58 -8.39 -2.54
CA MET A 8 -16.06 -8.41 -1.17
C MET A 8 -14.58 -8.81 -1.11
N PHE A 9 -14.20 -9.85 -1.85
CA PHE A 9 -12.82 -10.34 -1.84
C PHE A 9 -11.85 -9.31 -2.40
N ASP A 10 -12.23 -8.61 -3.47
CA ASP A 10 -11.45 -7.50 -4.05
C ASP A 10 -11.12 -6.44 -2.99
N ARG A 11 -12.11 -6.02 -2.19
CA ARG A 11 -11.91 -5.05 -1.09
C ARG A 11 -11.05 -5.58 0.04
N MET A 12 -11.24 -6.84 0.43
CA MET A 12 -10.40 -7.46 1.45
C MET A 12 -8.94 -7.50 1.02
N VAL A 13 -8.68 -7.76 -0.27
CA VAL A 13 -7.33 -7.82 -0.82
C VAL A 13 -6.60 -6.49 -0.70
N ILE A 14 -7.30 -5.35 -0.74
CA ILE A 14 -6.69 -4.01 -0.59
C ILE A 14 -5.98 -3.89 0.76
N TYR A 15 -6.58 -4.36 1.85
CA TYR A 15 -5.94 -4.34 3.18
C TYR A 15 -4.63 -5.15 3.21
N PHE A 16 -4.67 -6.35 2.67
CA PHE A 16 -3.48 -7.20 2.57
C PHE A 16 -2.42 -6.61 1.64
N PHE A 17 -2.85 -5.98 0.54
CA PHE A 17 -1.98 -5.34 -0.43
C PHE A 17 -1.22 -4.15 0.16
N ILE A 18 -1.89 -3.31 0.95
CA ILE A 18 -1.24 -2.22 1.71
C ILE A 18 -0.24 -2.80 2.71
N ALA A 19 -0.63 -3.83 3.46
CA ALA A 19 0.28 -4.47 4.42
C ALA A 19 1.53 -5.06 3.76
N ALA A 20 1.35 -5.78 2.66
CA ALA A 20 2.42 -6.40 1.89
C ALA A 20 3.36 -5.36 1.26
N SER A 21 2.84 -4.22 0.81
CA SER A 21 3.65 -3.12 0.25
C SER A 21 4.65 -2.55 1.26
N TYR A 22 4.28 -2.52 2.55
CA TYR A 22 5.16 -2.04 3.63
C TYR A 22 6.05 -3.12 4.24
N ALA A 23 5.68 -4.40 4.13
CA ALA A 23 6.45 -5.51 4.71
C ALA A 23 7.95 -5.50 4.37
N PRO A 24 8.42 -5.34 3.11
CA PRO A 24 9.85 -5.35 2.81
C PRO A 24 10.58 -4.15 3.43
N TRP A 25 9.98 -2.97 3.43
CA TRP A 25 10.53 -1.77 4.08
C TRP A 25 10.67 -1.95 5.57
N LEU A 26 9.65 -2.50 6.20
CA LEU A 26 9.68 -2.72 7.63
C LEU A 26 10.65 -3.85 7.99
N ASN A 27 10.82 -4.88 7.15
CA ASN A 27 11.64 -6.07 7.46
C ASN A 27 13.14 -5.94 7.13
N LEU A 28 13.47 -5.42 5.96
CA LEU A 28 14.83 -5.45 5.41
C LEU A 28 15.66 -4.24 5.80
N ARG A 29 15.03 -3.10 6.13
CA ARG A 29 15.77 -1.94 6.63
C ARG A 29 16.13 -2.14 8.09
N GLU A 30 17.35 -1.77 8.44
CA GLU A 30 17.77 -1.64 9.83
C GLU A 30 16.95 -0.52 10.46
N LEU A 31 16.07 -0.92 11.37
CA LEU A 31 15.09 -0.06 11.98
C LEU A 31 15.25 -0.14 13.49
N GLY A 32 15.11 1.01 14.14
CA GLY A 32 15.00 1.07 15.58
C GLY A 32 13.78 0.27 16.10
N PRO A 33 13.67 0.08 17.42
CA PRO A 33 12.63 -0.75 18.06
C PRO A 33 11.21 -0.45 17.58
N TRP A 34 10.93 0.82 17.28
CA TRP A 34 9.65 1.31 16.78
C TRP A 34 9.14 0.61 15.53
N ALA A 35 10.00 0.28 14.57
CA ALA A 35 9.50 -0.34 13.34
C ALA A 35 9.21 -1.84 13.49
N SER A 36 9.84 -2.50 14.46
CA SER A 36 9.50 -3.89 14.80
C SER A 36 8.04 -3.98 15.27
N HIS A 37 7.59 -3.03 16.09
CA HIS A 37 6.18 -2.92 16.47
C HIS A 37 5.28 -2.59 15.28
N MET A 38 5.75 -1.73 14.37
CA MET A 38 4.98 -1.36 13.18
C MET A 38 4.72 -2.55 12.25
N ARG A 39 5.65 -3.50 12.13
CA ARG A 39 5.46 -4.74 11.35
C ARG A 39 4.17 -5.45 11.78
N TRP A 40 4.03 -5.72 13.08
CA TRP A 40 2.87 -6.42 13.62
C TRP A 40 1.60 -5.57 13.56
N LEU A 41 1.72 -4.28 13.85
CA LEU A 41 0.59 -3.34 13.85
C LEU A 41 -0.09 -3.30 12.47
N VAL A 42 0.69 -3.27 11.38
CA VAL A 42 0.15 -3.24 10.02
C VAL A 42 -0.64 -4.51 9.69
N TRP A 43 -0.15 -5.70 10.06
CA TRP A 43 -0.86 -6.95 9.83
C TRP A 43 -2.12 -7.11 10.70
N ILE A 44 -2.08 -6.58 11.93
CA ILE A 44 -3.26 -6.51 12.80
C ILE A 44 -4.32 -5.59 12.18
N MET A 45 -3.92 -4.40 11.73
CA MET A 45 -4.82 -3.49 11.01
C MET A 45 -5.41 -4.12 9.76
N ALA A 46 -4.62 -4.89 9.01
CA ALA A 46 -5.09 -5.61 7.82
C ALA A 46 -6.21 -6.58 8.20
N SER A 47 -5.95 -7.40 9.22
CA SER A 47 -6.87 -8.42 9.72
C SER A 47 -8.16 -7.81 10.25
N VAL A 48 -8.06 -6.72 11.02
CA VAL A 48 -9.23 -5.97 11.52
C VAL A 48 -10.03 -5.38 10.36
N GLY A 49 -9.38 -4.81 9.36
CA GLY A 49 -10.02 -4.30 8.14
C GLY A 49 -10.77 -5.37 7.36
N THR A 50 -10.15 -6.54 7.16
CA THR A 50 -10.78 -7.70 6.51
C THR A 50 -12.02 -8.17 7.28
N VAL A 51 -11.92 -8.29 8.60
CA VAL A 51 -13.05 -8.66 9.47
C VAL A 51 -14.17 -7.62 9.37
N TYR A 52 -13.82 -6.33 9.33
CA TYR A 52 -14.80 -5.26 9.15
C TYR A 52 -15.55 -5.38 7.82
N VAL A 53 -14.86 -5.61 6.70
CA VAL A 53 -15.50 -5.83 5.39
C VAL A 53 -16.41 -7.04 5.42
N PHE A 54 -15.98 -8.13 6.08
CA PHE A 54 -16.75 -9.36 6.20
C PHE A 54 -18.05 -9.18 6.99
N PHE A 55 -18.06 -8.37 8.06
CA PHE A 55 -19.27 -8.19 8.88
C PHE A 55 -20.17 -7.07 8.36
N PHE A 56 -19.61 -5.93 7.94
CA PHE A 56 -20.38 -4.71 7.68
C PHE A 56 -20.74 -4.49 6.21
N HIS A 57 -20.33 -5.38 5.28
CA HIS A 57 -20.80 -5.47 3.89
C HIS A 57 -21.14 -4.09 3.25
N GLU A 58 -20.12 -3.25 3.08
CA GLU A 58 -20.21 -1.92 2.46
C GLU A 58 -21.13 -0.88 3.13
N ARG A 59 -21.70 -1.16 4.31
CA ARG A 59 -22.68 -0.27 4.96
C ARG A 59 -22.14 1.13 5.22
N TYR A 60 -20.84 1.25 5.52
CA TYR A 60 -20.17 2.55 5.75
C TYR A 60 -18.94 2.72 4.86
N LYS A 61 -19.17 3.08 3.58
CA LYS A 61 -18.12 3.32 2.57
C LYS A 61 -17.09 4.38 2.99
N VAL A 62 -17.47 5.36 3.81
CA VAL A 62 -16.55 6.40 4.32
C VAL A 62 -15.58 5.84 5.36
N VAL A 63 -16.07 4.96 6.24
CA VAL A 63 -15.24 4.33 7.28
C VAL A 63 -14.20 3.43 6.61
N GLU A 64 -14.61 2.65 5.61
CA GLU A 64 -13.72 1.80 4.83
C GLU A 64 -12.57 2.62 4.20
N LEU A 65 -12.90 3.74 3.55
CA LEU A 65 -11.92 4.66 2.97
C LEU A 65 -10.97 5.25 4.02
N LEU A 66 -11.48 5.65 5.18
CA LEU A 66 -10.66 6.15 6.29
C LEU A 66 -9.71 5.07 6.81
N CYS A 67 -10.17 3.82 6.94
CA CYS A 67 -9.32 2.71 7.33
C CYS A 67 -8.19 2.48 6.31
N TYR A 68 -8.46 2.52 5.01
CA TYR A 68 -7.43 2.43 3.97
C TYR A 68 -6.42 3.58 4.07
N MET A 69 -6.89 4.81 4.27
CA MET A 69 -6.02 5.98 4.43
C MET A 69 -5.12 5.86 5.66
N VAL A 70 -5.68 5.49 6.82
CA VAL A 70 -4.89 5.33 8.06
C VAL A 70 -3.83 4.24 7.90
N MET A 71 -4.21 3.11 7.29
CA MET A 71 -3.30 2.00 7.01
C MET A 71 -2.21 2.36 6.00
N GLY A 72 -2.54 3.22 5.03
CA GLY A 72 -1.56 3.78 4.10
C GLY A 72 -0.60 4.77 4.78
N PHE A 73 -1.11 5.70 5.59
CA PHE A 73 -0.32 6.82 6.07
C PHE A 73 0.55 6.48 7.29
N PHE A 74 0.04 5.68 8.22
CA PHE A 74 0.71 5.44 9.50
C PHE A 74 2.07 4.74 9.36
N PRO A 75 2.22 3.68 8.54
CA PRO A 75 3.51 3.05 8.31
C PRO A 75 4.44 3.94 7.48
N ALA A 76 3.87 4.74 6.56
CA ALA A 76 4.64 5.69 5.76
C ALA A 76 5.35 6.73 6.64
N LEU A 77 4.71 7.23 7.71
CA LEU A 77 5.36 8.17 8.64
C LEU A 77 6.60 7.58 9.30
N VAL A 78 6.56 6.31 9.70
CA VAL A 78 7.73 5.61 10.27
C VAL A 78 8.83 5.48 9.23
N ILE A 79 8.48 5.14 7.99
CA ILE A 79 9.46 5.02 6.90
C ILE A 79 10.10 6.37 6.55
N LEU A 80 9.31 7.45 6.56
CA LEU A 80 9.79 8.81 6.29
C LEU A 80 10.69 9.36 7.41
N SER A 81 10.54 8.86 8.64
CA SER A 81 11.39 9.24 9.78
C SER A 81 12.77 8.55 9.78
N MET A 82 13.03 7.69 8.79
CA MET A 82 14.27 6.91 8.74
C MET A 82 15.49 7.79 8.37
N PRO A 83 16.67 7.51 8.96
CA PRO A 83 17.89 8.26 8.67
C PRO A 83 18.42 8.00 7.25
N ASN A 84 18.16 6.82 6.69
CA ASN A 84 18.48 6.51 5.30
C ASN A 84 17.30 6.98 4.41
N THR A 85 17.53 7.86 3.45
CA THR A 85 16.47 8.39 2.58
C THR A 85 16.38 7.72 1.21
N GLU A 86 17.23 6.73 0.94
CA GLU A 86 17.26 5.98 -0.33
C GLU A 86 15.93 5.28 -0.61
N GLY A 87 15.37 5.49 -1.80
CA GLY A 87 14.09 4.90 -2.21
C GLY A 87 12.83 5.56 -1.64
N ILE A 88 12.95 6.58 -0.78
CA ILE A 88 11.80 7.33 -0.26
C ILE A 88 11.08 8.08 -1.37
N TRP A 89 11.80 8.64 -2.34
CA TRP A 89 11.21 9.41 -3.43
C TRP A 89 10.28 8.55 -4.30
N GLU A 90 10.71 7.34 -4.62
CA GLU A 90 9.92 6.34 -5.34
C GLU A 90 8.72 5.87 -4.52
N LEU A 91 8.89 5.72 -3.21
CA LEU A 91 7.80 5.36 -2.30
C LEU A 91 6.72 6.45 -2.22
N MET A 92 7.15 7.72 -2.14
CA MET A 92 6.27 8.89 -2.16
C MET A 92 5.55 9.00 -3.50
N THR A 93 6.27 8.83 -4.61
CA THR A 93 5.69 8.84 -5.95
C THR A 93 4.62 7.76 -6.07
N GLY A 94 4.90 6.51 -5.72
CA GLY A 94 3.91 5.44 -5.73
C GLY A 94 2.74 5.68 -4.77
N GLY A 95 3.00 6.28 -3.60
CA GLY A 95 1.97 6.70 -2.65
C GLY A 95 1.01 7.73 -3.25
N ILE A 96 1.50 8.70 -4.02
CA ILE A 96 0.66 9.67 -4.75
C ILE A 96 -0.22 8.94 -5.77
N PHE A 97 0.33 7.98 -6.53
CA PHE A 97 -0.47 7.20 -7.47
C PHE A 97 -1.57 6.40 -6.76
N TYR A 98 -1.32 5.82 -5.59
CA TYR A 98 -2.38 5.17 -4.80
C TYR A 98 -3.46 6.16 -4.34
N CYS A 99 -3.07 7.34 -3.83
CA CYS A 99 -4.01 8.38 -3.42
C CYS A 99 -4.88 8.85 -4.59
N LEU A 100 -4.29 9.05 -5.77
CA LEU A 100 -5.03 9.39 -6.99
C LEU A 100 -5.95 8.25 -7.43
N GLY A 101 -5.47 7.01 -7.38
CA GLY A 101 -6.28 5.82 -7.65
C GLY A 101 -7.52 5.76 -6.76
N MET A 102 -7.41 6.07 -5.48
CA MET A 102 -8.55 6.08 -4.54
C MET A 102 -9.67 7.05 -4.96
N VAL A 103 -9.35 8.14 -5.65
CA VAL A 103 -10.36 9.07 -6.20
C VAL A 103 -11.19 8.38 -7.29
N PHE A 104 -10.53 7.61 -8.16
CA PHE A 104 -11.21 6.83 -9.20
C PHE A 104 -11.98 5.64 -8.63
N PHE A 105 -11.43 4.95 -7.62
CA PHE A 105 -12.12 3.88 -6.88
C PHE A 105 -13.45 4.37 -6.31
N LYS A 106 -13.46 5.55 -5.66
CA LYS A 106 -14.70 6.14 -5.12
C LYS A 106 -15.65 6.66 -6.21
N SER A 107 -15.11 6.99 -7.36
CA SER A 107 -15.88 7.47 -8.51
C SER A 107 -16.43 6.34 -9.38
N ASP A 108 -16.23 5.09 -8.97
CA ASP A 108 -16.79 3.92 -9.63
C ASP A 108 -18.32 3.99 -9.71
N GLY A 109 -18.86 3.76 -10.91
CA GLY A 109 -20.26 4.01 -11.25
C GLY A 109 -20.65 5.45 -11.58
N ARG A 110 -19.76 6.45 -11.42
CA ARG A 110 -20.00 7.84 -11.87
C ARG A 110 -19.24 8.20 -13.15
N ILE A 111 -17.99 7.78 -13.26
CA ILE A 111 -17.14 8.03 -14.43
C ILE A 111 -17.07 6.71 -15.23
N PRO A 112 -17.27 6.74 -16.56
CA PRO A 112 -17.12 5.54 -17.37
C PRO A 112 -15.70 4.99 -17.25
N PHE A 113 -15.57 3.68 -17.02
CA PHE A 113 -14.30 2.97 -16.83
C PHE A 113 -13.47 3.39 -15.60
N ALA A 114 -14.06 4.07 -14.61
CA ALA A 114 -13.39 4.45 -13.37
C ALA A 114 -12.66 3.28 -12.68
N HIS A 115 -13.30 2.11 -12.62
CA HIS A 115 -12.70 0.90 -12.06
C HIS A 115 -11.42 0.46 -12.77
N ALA A 116 -11.41 0.49 -14.11
CA ALA A 116 -10.22 0.13 -14.90
C ALA A 116 -9.10 1.17 -14.72
N ILE A 117 -9.45 2.47 -14.70
CA ILE A 117 -8.50 3.55 -14.43
C ILE A 117 -7.88 3.36 -13.04
N TRP A 118 -8.69 3.04 -12.02
CA TRP A 118 -8.20 2.74 -10.68
C TRP A 118 -7.13 1.64 -10.68
N HIS A 119 -7.38 0.52 -11.36
CA HIS A 119 -6.39 -0.56 -11.47
C HIS A 119 -5.08 -0.11 -12.12
N LEU A 120 -5.12 0.77 -13.13
CA LEU A 120 -3.90 1.31 -13.74
C LEU A 120 -3.08 2.16 -12.75
N PHE A 121 -3.74 2.99 -11.94
CA PHE A 121 -3.08 3.77 -10.89
C PHE A 121 -2.47 2.87 -9.82
N VAL A 122 -3.20 1.84 -9.38
CA VAL A 122 -2.71 0.86 -8.39
C VAL A 122 -1.53 0.09 -8.95
N ALA A 123 -1.60 -0.38 -10.21
CA ALA A 123 -0.51 -1.10 -10.86
C ALA A 123 0.76 -0.25 -10.99
N PHE A 124 0.62 1.04 -11.35
CA PHE A 124 1.76 1.96 -11.41
C PHE A 124 2.35 2.24 -10.03
N GLY A 125 1.51 2.47 -9.02
CA GLY A 125 1.93 2.60 -7.61
C GLY A 125 2.68 1.36 -7.12
N ALA A 126 2.17 0.16 -7.43
CA ALA A 126 2.78 -1.11 -7.10
C ALA A 126 4.13 -1.29 -7.79
N GLY A 127 4.20 -0.97 -9.09
CA GLY A 127 5.42 -1.08 -9.89
C GLY A 127 6.52 -0.16 -9.37
N THR A 128 6.19 1.08 -8.99
CA THR A 128 7.14 2.02 -8.39
C THR A 128 7.63 1.56 -7.02
N HIS A 129 6.74 1.05 -6.17
CA HIS A 129 7.11 0.47 -4.87
C HIS A 129 8.02 -0.75 -5.05
N TYR A 130 7.68 -1.65 -5.97
CA TYR A 130 8.50 -2.82 -6.30
C TYR A 130 9.88 -2.42 -6.81
N TYR A 131 9.95 -1.46 -7.73
CA TYR A 131 11.21 -0.92 -8.25
C TYR A 131 12.11 -0.38 -7.12
N ALA A 132 11.51 0.36 -6.18
CA ALA A 132 12.24 0.89 -5.04
C ALA A 132 12.79 -0.21 -4.13
N ILE A 133 11.98 -1.25 -3.85
CA ILE A 133 12.43 -2.42 -3.08
C ILE A 133 13.58 -3.14 -3.79
N TRP A 134 13.45 -3.40 -5.09
CA TRP A 134 14.49 -4.05 -5.88
C TRP A 134 15.81 -3.26 -5.86
N ARG A 135 15.75 -1.95 -6.09
CA ARG A 135 16.92 -1.08 -6.26
C ARG A 135 17.61 -0.72 -4.93
N TYR A 136 16.85 -0.50 -3.86
CA TYR A 136 17.38 0.07 -2.62
C TYR A 136 17.39 -0.88 -1.43
N LEU A 137 16.61 -1.97 -1.46
CA LEU A 137 16.58 -2.96 -0.38
C LEU A 137 17.33 -4.25 -0.75
N TYR A 138 17.19 -4.73 -1.99
CA TYR A 138 17.80 -6.00 -2.42
C TYR A 138 19.16 -5.84 -3.09
N LEU A 139 19.37 -4.80 -3.89
CA LEU A 139 20.61 -4.65 -4.63
C LEU A 139 21.76 -4.19 -3.69
N PRO A 140 22.87 -4.95 -3.57
CA PRO A 140 24.02 -4.52 -2.78
C PRO A 140 24.57 -3.19 -3.32
N SER A 141 24.96 -2.29 -2.42
CA SER A 141 25.54 -0.97 -2.76
C SER A 141 26.74 -1.05 -3.73
N THR A 142 27.46 -2.17 -3.75
CA THR A 142 28.56 -2.46 -4.69
C THR A 142 28.13 -2.62 -6.15
N MET A 143 26.88 -3.03 -6.42
CA MET A 143 26.32 -3.19 -7.77
C MET A 143 25.65 -1.91 -8.29
N GLN A 144 25.15 -1.04 -7.40
CA GLN A 144 24.56 0.25 -7.80
C GLN A 144 25.55 1.16 -8.54
N THR A 145 26.81 1.21 -8.07
CA THR A 145 27.87 2.04 -8.70
C THR A 145 28.23 1.60 -10.11
N LYS A 146 27.90 0.35 -10.49
CA LYS A 146 28.23 -0.22 -11.80
C LYS A 146 27.13 -0.02 -12.85
N MET A 147 25.88 0.20 -12.43
CA MET A 147 24.75 0.46 -13.33
C MET A 147 24.49 1.95 -13.61
N SER A 148 25.10 2.83 -12.80
CA SER A 148 25.02 4.29 -12.98
C SER A 148 26.13 4.86 -13.88
N LYS A 149 26.97 4.00 -14.47
CA LYS A 149 27.95 4.34 -15.51
C LYS A 149 27.52 3.68 -16.81
#